data_AF-A0A318Y8Z2-F1
#
_entry.id   AF-A0A318Y8Z2-F1
#
_cell.length_a   1.000
_cell.length_b   1.000
_cell.length_c   1.000
_cell.angle_alpha   90.00
_cell.angle_beta   90.00
_cell.angle_gamma   90.00
#
_symmetry.space_group_name_H-M   'P 1'
#
loop_
_entity.id
_entity.type
_entity.pdbx_description
1 polymer ?
#
loop_
_entity_poly.entity_id
_entity_poly.type
_entity_poly.pdbx_seq_one_letter_code
_entity_poly.pdbx_strand_id
1 'polypeptide(L)'
;MEIKNWTTGEICYLDFKPRGWKASSAYQVTGKVVDRDGSPKWSIGGRWNDKIYARHTPGFEATVSGQDPESAKTFLVWQSHDRPSGIPFNLTPFVITLNALPEGLKECLPPTDTRLRPDQRAMEEGEYDLAATEKHRVEEKQRAKRRERETKGEEYKPKWFSRAKCPVTGEEYWAHNGQYWTSRESGDWSACEDIF
;
A
#
# COMPACT_ATOMS: atom_id res chain seq x y z
N MET A 1 -5.29 10.28 11.77
CA MET A 1 -5.05 8.83 11.74
C MET A 1 -4.76 8.35 13.14
N GLU A 2 -5.28 7.18 13.51
CA GLU A 2 -5.08 6.57 14.83
C GLU A 2 -4.56 5.14 14.62
N ILE A 3 -3.51 4.76 15.34
CA ILE A 3 -2.95 3.40 15.33
C ILE A 3 -3.02 2.89 16.77
N LYS A 4 -3.77 1.80 16.97
CA LYS A 4 -4.01 1.22 18.30
C LYS A 4 -3.24 -0.08 18.46
N ASN A 5 -2.53 -0.23 19.57
CA ASN A 5 -2.05 -1.51 20.02
C ASN A 5 -3.11 -2.15 20.92
N TRP A 6 -3.88 -3.09 20.38
CA TRP A 6 -4.96 -3.76 21.11
C TRP A 6 -4.47 -4.73 22.21
N THR A 7 -3.18 -5.08 22.23
CA THR A 7 -2.60 -5.99 23.23
C THR A 7 -2.16 -5.25 24.49
N THR A 8 -1.49 -4.10 24.34
CA THR A 8 -0.87 -3.37 25.45
C THR A 8 -1.54 -2.03 25.77
N GLY A 9 -2.36 -1.50 24.85
CA GLY A 9 -3.25 -0.36 25.04
C GLY A 9 -2.71 0.99 24.58
N GLU A 10 -1.47 1.06 24.07
CA GLU A 10 -0.91 2.31 23.54
C GLU A 10 -1.63 2.74 22.26
N ILE A 11 -1.70 4.05 22.08
CA ILE A 11 -2.30 4.65 20.89
C ILE A 11 -1.35 5.69 20.31
N CYS A 12 -1.11 5.60 19.00
CA CYS A 12 -0.41 6.61 18.23
C CYS A 12 -1.43 7.44 17.44
N TYR A 13 -1.45 8.75 17.70
CA TYR A 13 -2.23 9.72 16.96
C TYR A 13 -1.32 10.45 15.97
N LEU A 14 -1.69 10.42 14.69
CA LEU A 14 -0.99 11.14 13.63
C LEU A 14 -1.96 12.07 12.91
N ASP A 15 -1.60 13.34 12.82
CA ASP A 15 -2.35 14.40 12.16
C ASP A 15 -1.58 14.90 10.93
N PHE A 16 -2.18 14.68 9.76
CA PHE A 16 -1.66 15.12 8.47
C PHE A 16 -2.25 16.49 8.17
N LYS A 17 -1.42 17.53 8.30
CA LYS A 17 -1.91 18.90 8.21
C LYS A 17 -2.27 19.24 6.77
N PRO A 18 -3.45 19.83 6.51
CA PRO A 18 -3.75 20.39 5.20
C PRO A 18 -2.77 21.52 4.91
N ARG A 19 -2.40 21.67 3.64
CA ARG A 19 -1.51 22.75 3.21
C ARG A 19 -2.18 24.10 3.48
N GLY A 20 -1.52 24.94 4.26
CA GLY A 20 -1.91 26.34 4.45
C GLY A 20 -1.33 27.25 3.36
N TRP A 21 -1.47 28.56 3.58
CA TRP A 21 -1.02 29.61 2.65
C TRP A 21 0.50 29.69 2.48
N LYS A 22 1.29 29.38 3.53
CA LYS A 22 2.75 29.37 3.48
C LYS A 22 3.28 28.05 2.92
N ALA A 23 4.29 28.10 2.05
CA ALA A 23 4.97 26.91 1.53
C ALA A 23 5.50 25.98 2.64
N SER A 24 5.97 26.54 3.76
CA SER A 24 6.48 25.77 4.90
C SER A 24 5.45 24.87 5.57
N SER A 25 4.15 25.11 5.37
CA SER A 25 3.05 24.28 5.91
C SER A 25 2.75 23.03 5.08
N ALA A 26 3.31 22.90 3.88
CA ALA A 26 3.07 21.74 3.03
C ALA A 26 3.64 20.45 3.63
N TYR A 27 2.93 19.34 3.43
CA TYR A 27 3.39 17.99 3.77
C TYR A 27 3.62 17.72 5.26
N GLN A 28 3.20 18.62 6.15
CA GLN A 28 3.43 18.45 7.57
C GLN A 28 2.63 17.28 8.14
N VAL A 29 3.29 16.52 9.00
CA VAL A 29 2.66 15.54 9.87
C VAL A 29 3.16 15.75 11.29
N THR A 30 2.24 15.72 12.24
CA THR A 30 2.51 15.85 13.68
C THR A 30 1.77 14.75 14.41
N GLY A 31 2.23 14.35 15.58
CA GLY A 31 1.53 13.34 16.34
C GLY A 31 2.11 13.07 17.71
N LYS A 32 1.52 12.08 18.37
CA LYS A 32 1.92 11.64 19.69
C LYS A 32 1.62 10.17 19.89
N VAL A 33 2.41 9.52 20.75
CA VAL A 33 2.09 8.20 21.30
C VAL A 33 1.73 8.37 22.76
N VAL A 34 0.60 7.80 23.16
CA VAL A 34 0.14 7.75 24.54
C VAL A 34 0.16 6.31 25.06
N ASP A 35 0.37 6.15 26.37
CA ASP A 35 0.15 4.86 27.03
C ASP A 35 -1.36 4.53 27.14
N ARG A 36 -1.67 3.39 27.76
CA ARG A 36 -3.05 2.94 27.99
C ARG A 36 -3.92 3.92 28.79
N ASP A 37 -3.29 4.77 29.60
CA ASP A 37 -3.96 5.74 30.45
C ASP A 37 -4.12 7.09 29.73
N GLY A 38 -3.70 7.18 28.45
CA GLY A 38 -3.73 8.39 27.65
C GLY A 38 -2.60 9.36 27.95
N SER A 39 -1.60 8.97 28.76
CA SER A 39 -0.48 9.84 29.09
C SER A 39 0.54 9.86 27.95
N PRO A 40 0.92 11.05 27.42
CA PRO A 40 1.93 11.16 26.38
C PRO A 40 3.26 10.53 26.79
N LYS A 41 3.87 9.78 25.86
CA LYS A 41 5.22 9.22 25.97
C LYS A 41 6.14 9.72 24.88
N TRP A 42 5.60 9.94 23.69
CA TRP A 42 6.37 10.37 22.53
C TRP A 42 5.63 11.45 21.77
N SER A 43 6.39 12.42 21.27
CA SER A 43 5.93 13.36 20.26
C SER A 43 6.55 13.00 18.91
N ILE A 44 5.78 13.11 17.84
CA ILE A 44 6.17 12.77 16.46
C ILE A 44 5.99 14.01 15.60
N GLY A 45 6.91 14.25 14.68
CA GLY A 45 6.79 15.37 13.76
C GLY A 45 7.71 15.26 12.56
N GLY A 46 7.33 15.92 11.47
CA GLY A 46 8.13 15.95 10.26
C GLY A 46 7.32 16.28 9.02
N ARG A 47 7.82 15.81 7.87
CA ARG A 47 7.13 15.90 6.59
C ARG A 47 6.99 14.51 6.00
N TRP A 48 5.77 14.11 5.65
CA TRP A 48 5.50 12.75 5.18
C TRP A 48 6.18 12.42 3.84
N ASN A 49 6.65 13.42 3.11
CA ASN A 49 7.38 13.26 1.86
C ASN A 49 8.91 13.35 1.99
N ASP A 50 9.46 13.50 3.20
CA ASP A 50 10.90 13.69 3.42
C ASP A 50 11.37 12.93 4.67
N LYS A 51 11.12 13.43 5.89
CA LYS A 51 11.63 12.85 7.13
C LYS A 51 10.60 12.90 8.26
N ILE A 52 10.59 11.86 9.08
CA ILE A 52 9.81 11.76 10.32
C ILE A 52 10.76 11.59 11.49
N TYR A 53 10.50 12.36 12.55
CA TYR A 53 11.28 12.38 13.77
C TYR A 53 10.39 12.05 14.96
N ALA A 54 11.01 11.56 16.03
CA ALA A 54 10.37 11.36 17.31
C ALA A 54 11.22 11.92 18.45
N ARG A 55 10.53 12.28 19.53
CA ARG A 55 11.14 12.76 20.77
C ARG A 55 10.42 12.15 21.96
N HIS A 56 11.19 11.68 22.93
CA HIS A 56 10.63 11.17 24.18
C HIS A 56 10.09 12.35 25.01
N THR A 57 8.80 12.36 25.31
CA THR A 57 8.09 13.44 25.99
C THR A 57 7.12 12.88 27.05
N PRO A 58 7.63 12.25 28.12
CA PRO A 58 6.79 11.65 29.14
C PRO A 58 6.00 12.73 29.88
N GLY A 59 4.67 12.68 29.77
CA GLY A 59 3.75 13.59 30.45
C GLY A 59 3.50 14.93 29.75
N PHE A 60 4.06 15.17 28.55
CA PHE A 60 3.79 16.40 27.79
C PHE A 60 3.91 16.17 26.27
N GLU A 61 3.46 17.16 25.48
CA GLU A 61 3.58 17.17 24.03
C GLU A 61 4.58 18.26 23.61
N ALA A 62 5.42 17.94 22.62
CA ALA A 62 6.36 18.89 22.04
C ALA A 62 6.24 18.92 20.52
N THR A 63 6.48 20.09 19.94
CA THR A 63 6.66 20.19 18.48
C THR A 63 8.00 19.57 18.11
N VAL A 64 7.97 18.54 17.26
CA VAL A 64 9.17 17.85 16.79
C VAL A 64 9.45 18.22 15.34
N SER A 65 10.68 18.62 15.04
CA SER A 65 11.13 18.91 13.67
C SER A 65 12.62 18.61 13.50
N GLY A 66 13.09 18.49 12.25
CA GLY A 66 14.52 18.33 11.96
C GLY A 66 15.38 19.56 12.30
N GLN A 67 14.77 20.69 12.66
CA GLN A 67 15.43 21.92 13.11
C GLN A 67 15.19 22.18 14.61
N ASP A 68 14.79 21.15 15.37
CA ASP A 68 14.56 21.28 16.82
C ASP A 68 15.82 21.83 17.51
N PRO A 69 15.74 22.97 18.23
CA PRO A 69 16.86 23.51 19.00
C PRO A 69 17.39 22.54 20.06
N GLU A 70 16.57 21.60 20.53
CA GLU A 70 16.97 20.49 21.38
C GLU A 70 17.20 19.21 20.57
N SER A 71 17.83 19.32 19.39
CA SER A 71 18.06 18.22 18.45
C SER A 71 18.68 16.97 19.08
N ALA A 72 19.46 17.12 20.15
CA ALA A 72 20.03 15.99 20.91
C ALA A 72 18.97 15.05 21.53
N LYS A 73 17.73 15.52 21.75
CA LYS A 73 16.61 14.73 22.28
C LYS A 73 15.67 14.20 21.21
N THR A 74 15.87 14.62 19.96
CA THR A 74 15.05 14.26 18.81
C THR A 74 15.85 13.32 17.92
N PHE A 75 15.26 12.20 17.47
CA PHE A 75 15.94 11.27 16.56
C PHE A 75 15.10 10.99 15.31
N LEU A 76 15.80 10.63 14.24
CA LEU A 76 15.21 10.28 12.95
C LEU A 76 14.59 8.88 13.03
N VAL A 77 13.29 8.79 12.74
CA VAL A 77 12.54 7.53 12.69
C VAL A 77 12.51 6.97 11.28
N TRP A 78 12.30 7.86 10.30
CA TRP A 78 12.16 7.49 8.90
C TRP A 78 12.62 8.64 8.00
N GLN A 79 13.21 8.27 6.87
CA GLN A 79 13.56 9.18 5.78
C GLN A 79 13.16 8.55 4.45
N SER A 80 12.61 9.36 3.55
CA SER A 80 12.33 8.97 2.18
C SER A 80 13.62 8.61 1.45
N HIS A 81 13.60 7.52 0.69
CA HIS A 81 14.69 7.19 -0.23
C HIS A 81 14.86 8.26 -1.30
N ASP A 82 16.09 8.36 -1.81
CA ASP A 82 16.40 9.25 -2.93
C ASP A 82 15.54 8.92 -4.16
N ARG A 83 15.10 9.97 -4.85
CA ARG A 83 14.30 9.87 -6.07
C ARG A 83 15.14 10.34 -7.26
N PRO A 84 15.82 9.42 -7.97
CA PRO A 84 16.64 9.81 -9.11
C PRO A 84 15.78 10.42 -10.22
N SER A 85 16.37 11.37 -10.95
CA SER A 85 15.75 11.99 -12.11
C SER A 85 15.83 11.08 -13.34
N GLY A 86 14.99 11.35 -14.35
CA GLY A 86 15.01 10.62 -15.62
C GLY A 86 14.24 9.30 -15.64
N ILE A 87 13.59 8.91 -14.53
CA ILE A 87 12.65 7.78 -14.51
C ILE A 87 11.31 8.22 -15.12
N PRO A 88 10.79 7.53 -16.15
CA PRO A 88 9.46 7.78 -16.70
C PRO A 88 8.36 7.74 -15.63
N PHE A 89 7.29 8.52 -15.83
CA PHE A 89 6.13 8.58 -14.93
C PHE A 89 6.44 8.97 -13.47
N ASN A 90 7.64 9.52 -13.21
CA ASN A 90 8.14 9.84 -11.88
C ASN A 90 8.16 8.62 -10.93
N LEU A 91 8.33 7.39 -11.41
CA LEU A 91 8.32 6.23 -10.52
C LEU A 91 9.50 6.27 -9.52
N THR A 92 9.30 5.67 -8.34
CA THR A 92 10.40 5.45 -7.39
C THR A 92 11.18 4.20 -7.78
N PRO A 93 12.45 4.06 -7.33
CA PRO A 93 13.22 2.84 -7.56
C PRO A 93 12.47 1.57 -7.09
N PHE A 94 11.78 1.64 -5.95
CA PHE A 94 10.95 0.54 -5.47
C PHE A 94 9.80 0.21 -6.43
N VAL A 95 9.07 1.22 -6.92
CA VAL A 95 7.91 1.01 -7.81
C VAL A 95 8.32 0.40 -9.15
N ILE A 96 9.50 0.74 -9.68
CA ILE A 96 10.05 0.09 -10.89
C ILE A 96 10.12 -1.43 -10.71
N THR A 97 10.49 -1.92 -9.52
CA THR A 97 10.62 -3.36 -9.27
C THR A 97 9.28 -4.11 -9.24
N LEU A 98 8.16 -3.42 -9.04
CA LEU A 98 6.87 -4.07 -8.82
C LEU A 98 6.35 -4.79 -10.08
N ASN A 99 6.54 -4.20 -11.26
CA ASN A 99 6.11 -4.81 -12.52
C ASN A 99 7.26 -5.45 -13.33
N ALA A 100 8.45 -5.55 -12.75
CA ALA A 100 9.56 -6.29 -13.34
C ALA A 100 9.20 -7.78 -13.42
N LEU A 101 9.56 -8.43 -14.53
CA LEU A 101 9.38 -9.86 -14.75
C LEU A 101 10.76 -10.52 -15.01
N PRO A 102 11.56 -10.78 -13.96
CA PRO A 102 12.85 -11.45 -14.10
C PRO A 102 12.71 -12.87 -14.67
N GLU A 103 13.80 -13.38 -15.25
CA GLU A 103 13.90 -14.76 -15.71
C GLU A 103 13.55 -15.74 -14.57
N GLY A 104 12.78 -16.79 -14.89
CA GLY A 104 12.34 -17.80 -13.92
C GLY A 104 11.13 -17.40 -13.05
N LEU A 105 10.76 -16.11 -13.02
CA LEU A 105 9.59 -15.69 -12.23
C LEU A 105 8.28 -16.08 -12.94
N LYS A 106 8.22 -15.92 -14.27
CA LYS A 106 6.99 -16.12 -15.06
C LYS A 106 6.40 -17.53 -14.88
N GLU A 107 7.25 -18.54 -14.78
CA GLU A 107 6.92 -19.95 -14.59
C GLU A 107 6.26 -20.20 -13.23
N CYS A 108 6.51 -19.33 -12.25
CA CYS A 108 6.00 -19.42 -10.90
C CYS A 108 4.77 -18.52 -10.65
N LEU A 109 4.26 -17.81 -11.65
CA LEU A 109 3.15 -16.87 -11.50
C LEU A 109 1.82 -17.52 -11.93
N PRO A 110 0.71 -17.19 -11.25
CA PRO A 110 -0.61 -17.49 -11.80
C PRO A 110 -0.84 -16.67 -13.09
N PRO A 111 -1.71 -17.13 -14.00
CA PRO A 111 -2.06 -16.38 -15.21
C PRO A 111 -2.75 -15.04 -14.90
N THR A 112 -3.16 -14.82 -13.65
CA THR A 112 -3.80 -13.60 -13.16
C THR A 112 -2.82 -12.56 -12.57
N ASP A 113 -1.50 -12.84 -12.52
CA ASP A 113 -0.54 -11.88 -11.97
C ASP A 113 -0.44 -10.62 -12.85
N THR A 114 -0.41 -9.44 -12.22
CA THR A 114 -0.36 -8.15 -12.93
C THR A 114 0.81 -8.03 -13.90
N ARG A 115 1.94 -8.70 -13.65
CA ARG A 115 3.10 -8.66 -14.58
C ARG A 115 2.81 -9.24 -15.96
N LEU A 116 1.75 -10.06 -16.05
CA LEU A 116 1.29 -10.71 -17.29
C LEU A 116 0.20 -9.91 -17.99
N ARG A 117 -0.24 -8.78 -17.41
CA ARG A 117 -1.31 -7.94 -17.96
C ARG A 117 -0.82 -7.21 -19.23
N PRO A 118 -1.36 -7.53 -20.42
CA PRO A 118 -0.75 -7.14 -21.70
C PRO A 118 -0.85 -5.64 -22.00
N ASP A 119 -1.98 -4.99 -21.67
CA ASP A 119 -2.16 -3.55 -21.85
C ASP A 119 -1.19 -2.73 -21.00
N GLN A 120 -0.95 -3.15 -19.77
CA GLN A 120 0.01 -2.51 -18.87
C GLN A 120 1.46 -2.73 -19.35
N ARG A 121 1.82 -3.94 -19.80
CA ARG A 121 3.13 -4.23 -20.37
C ARG A 121 3.42 -3.36 -21.60
N ALA A 122 2.48 -3.30 -22.55
CA ALA A 122 2.61 -2.47 -23.74
C ALA A 122 2.78 -0.98 -23.39
N MET A 123 2.05 -0.48 -22.38
CA MET A 123 2.20 0.91 -21.91
C MET A 123 3.59 1.19 -21.32
N GLU A 124 4.15 0.24 -20.55
CA GLU A 124 5.50 0.36 -19.99
C GLU A 124 6.59 0.35 -21.06
N GLU A 125 6.36 -0.34 -22.18
CA GLU A 125 7.29 -0.43 -23.32
C GLU A 125 7.12 0.73 -24.32
N GLY A 126 6.13 1.60 -24.12
CA GLY A 126 5.84 2.75 -25.00
C GLY A 126 4.99 2.41 -26.23
N GLU A 127 4.44 1.20 -26.30
CA GLU A 127 3.57 0.72 -27.37
C GLU A 127 2.11 1.13 -27.14
N TYR A 128 1.83 2.44 -27.23
CA TYR A 128 0.55 3.02 -26.78
C TYR A 128 -0.68 2.53 -27.56
N ASP A 129 -0.56 2.30 -28.88
CA ASP A 129 -1.68 1.80 -29.70
C ASP A 129 -2.03 0.35 -29.35
N LEU A 130 -1.00 -0.48 -29.10
CA LEU A 130 -1.17 -1.84 -28.61
C LEU A 130 -1.80 -1.84 -27.21
N ALA A 131 -1.32 -0.97 -26.32
CA ALA A 131 -1.89 -0.83 -24.98
C ALA A 131 -3.38 -0.48 -25.00
N ALA A 132 -3.79 0.44 -25.88
CA ALA A 132 -5.20 0.81 -26.05
C ALA A 132 -6.05 -0.35 -26.58
N THR A 133 -5.52 -1.10 -27.57
CA THR A 133 -6.19 -2.27 -28.16
C THR A 133 -6.38 -3.38 -27.12
N GLU A 134 -5.32 -3.73 -26.39
CA GLU A 134 -5.35 -4.78 -25.37
C GLU A 134 -6.22 -4.37 -24.19
N LYS A 135 -6.22 -3.09 -23.81
CA LYS A 135 -7.10 -2.56 -22.75
C LYS A 135 -8.56 -2.78 -23.12
N HIS A 136 -8.94 -2.44 -24.35
CA HIS A 136 -10.30 -2.66 -24.82
C HIS A 136 -10.66 -4.15 -24.77
N ARG A 137 -9.77 -5.03 -25.24
CA ARG A 137 -9.98 -6.48 -25.25
C ARG A 137 -10.20 -7.06 -23.84
N VAL A 138 -9.35 -6.73 -22.87
CA VAL A 138 -9.47 -7.26 -21.50
C VAL A 138 -10.69 -6.70 -20.76
N GLU A 139 -11.05 -5.44 -20.99
CA GLU A 139 -12.26 -4.83 -20.42
C GLU A 139 -13.55 -5.43 -21.00
N GLU A 140 -13.60 -5.70 -22.32
CA GLU A 140 -14.73 -6.41 -22.94
C GLU A 140 -14.84 -7.85 -22.40
N LYS A 141 -13.72 -8.57 -22.27
CA LYS A 141 -13.68 -9.93 -21.70
C LYS A 141 -14.23 -9.94 -20.27
N GLN A 142 -13.81 -8.98 -19.43
CA GLN A 142 -14.32 -8.82 -18.06
C GLN A 142 -15.83 -8.51 -18.04
N ARG A 143 -16.30 -7.62 -18.93
CA ARG A 143 -17.73 -7.27 -19.03
C ARG A 143 -18.58 -8.42 -19.53
N ALA A 144 -18.10 -9.20 -20.50
CA ALA A 144 -18.76 -10.43 -20.95
C ALA A 144 -18.87 -11.46 -19.81
N LYS A 145 -17.79 -11.68 -19.06
CA LYS A 145 -17.79 -12.64 -17.95
C LYS A 145 -18.72 -12.22 -16.81
N ARG A 146 -18.83 -10.92 -16.53
CA ARG A 146 -19.80 -10.40 -15.56
C ARG A 146 -21.23 -10.69 -16.00
N ARG A 147 -21.60 -10.36 -17.26
CA ARG A 147 -22.93 -10.63 -17.82
C ARG A 147 -23.30 -12.10 -17.77
N GLU A 148 -22.34 -12.99 -18.05
CA GLU A 148 -22.53 -14.44 -17.95
C GLU A 148 -22.90 -14.86 -16.52
N ARG A 149 -22.15 -14.39 -15.51
CA ARG A 149 -22.43 -14.70 -14.10
C ARG A 149 -23.80 -14.16 -13.65
N GLU A 150 -24.13 -12.93 -14.03
CA GLU A 150 -25.42 -12.31 -13.72
C GLU A 150 -26.59 -13.11 -14.34
N THR A 151 -26.45 -13.53 -15.60
CA THR A 151 -27.46 -14.35 -16.30
C THR A 151 -27.67 -15.71 -15.60
N LYS A 152 -26.60 -16.28 -15.04
CA LYS A 152 -26.64 -17.56 -14.31
C LYS A 152 -27.06 -17.40 -12.84
N GLY A 153 -27.18 -16.17 -12.33
CA GLY A 153 -27.40 -15.91 -10.91
C GLY A 153 -26.21 -16.30 -10.02
N GLU A 154 -24.99 -16.35 -10.57
CA GLU A 154 -23.77 -16.73 -9.86
C GLU A 154 -23.14 -15.51 -9.17
N GLU A 155 -22.83 -15.64 -7.89
CA GLU A 155 -22.07 -14.61 -7.16
C GLU A 155 -20.55 -14.79 -7.37
N TYR A 156 -19.85 -13.69 -7.65
CA TYR A 156 -18.40 -13.69 -7.74
C TYR A 156 -17.74 -13.96 -6.37
N LYS A 157 -16.80 -14.91 -6.34
CA LYS A 157 -16.01 -15.22 -5.14
C LYS A 157 -14.51 -15.05 -5.44
N PRO A 158 -13.80 -14.18 -4.71
CA PRO A 158 -12.34 -14.06 -4.84
C PRO A 158 -11.65 -15.40 -4.55
N LYS A 159 -10.61 -15.73 -5.31
CA LYS A 159 -9.97 -17.04 -5.21
C LYS A 159 -9.07 -17.20 -3.98
N TRP A 160 -8.34 -16.17 -3.61
CA TRP A 160 -7.28 -16.22 -2.57
C TRP A 160 -7.70 -15.60 -1.23
N PHE A 161 -8.90 -15.03 -1.18
CA PHE A 161 -9.40 -14.30 -0.02
C PHE A 161 -10.87 -14.64 0.24
N SER A 162 -11.26 -14.58 1.51
CA SER A 162 -12.64 -14.75 1.96
C SER A 162 -13.02 -13.63 2.92
N ARG A 163 -14.32 -13.27 2.97
CA ARG A 163 -14.79 -12.30 3.96
C ARG A 163 -14.69 -12.92 5.35
N ALA A 164 -14.13 -12.15 6.29
CA ALA A 164 -14.01 -12.52 7.69
C ALA A 164 -14.28 -11.29 8.57
N LYS A 165 -14.43 -11.51 9.88
CA LYS A 165 -14.55 -10.45 10.87
C LYS A 165 -13.37 -10.50 11.82
N CYS A 166 -12.74 -9.36 12.05
CA CYS A 166 -11.64 -9.25 12.99
C CYS A 166 -12.15 -9.59 14.41
N PRO A 167 -11.55 -10.57 15.12
CA PRO A 167 -12.02 -10.95 16.46
C PRO A 167 -11.82 -9.85 17.51
N VAL A 168 -10.93 -8.89 17.22
CA VAL A 168 -10.60 -7.79 18.14
C VAL A 168 -11.47 -6.56 17.87
N THR A 169 -11.61 -6.14 16.61
CA THR A 169 -12.33 -4.89 16.26
C THR A 169 -13.76 -5.12 15.80
N GLY A 170 -14.13 -6.36 15.44
CA GLY A 170 -15.42 -6.69 14.84
C GLY A 170 -15.58 -6.25 13.37
N GLU A 171 -14.59 -5.55 12.81
CA GLU A 171 -14.62 -5.04 11.43
C GLU A 171 -14.50 -6.17 10.40
N GLU A 172 -15.18 -6.00 9.27
CA GLU A 172 -15.07 -6.91 8.14
C GLU A 172 -13.76 -6.70 7.38
N TYR A 173 -13.11 -7.80 7.02
CA TYR A 173 -11.88 -7.79 6.23
C TYR A 173 -11.80 -8.98 5.27
N TRP A 174 -10.86 -8.93 4.33
CA TRP A 174 -10.57 -10.02 3.41
C TRP A 174 -9.41 -10.87 3.97
N ALA A 175 -9.74 -12.02 4.54
CA ALA A 175 -8.76 -12.97 5.07
C ALA A 175 -8.15 -13.80 3.94
N HIS A 176 -6.82 -13.82 3.87
CA HIS A 176 -6.09 -14.74 2.99
C HIS A 176 -6.42 -16.18 3.39
N ASN A 177 -6.75 -17.02 2.41
CA ASN A 177 -7.21 -18.40 2.67
C ASN A 177 -6.09 -19.45 2.73
N GLY A 178 -4.82 -19.04 2.59
CA GLY A 178 -3.66 -19.93 2.65
C GLY A 178 -3.34 -20.67 1.35
N GLN A 179 -4.23 -20.64 0.36
CA GLN A 179 -4.11 -21.49 -0.82
C GLN A 179 -3.13 -20.95 -1.87
N TYR A 180 -2.90 -19.63 -1.93
CA TYR A 180 -2.07 -19.03 -2.97
C TYR A 180 -0.65 -19.63 -3.02
N TRP A 181 0.04 -19.66 -1.87
CA TRP A 181 1.42 -20.15 -1.80
C TRP A 181 1.49 -21.67 -1.97
N THR A 182 0.47 -22.41 -1.51
CA THR A 182 0.37 -23.86 -1.74
C THR A 182 0.25 -24.16 -3.23
N SER A 183 -0.65 -23.47 -3.94
CA SER A 183 -0.79 -23.56 -5.40
C SER A 183 0.48 -23.17 -6.14
N ARG A 184 1.20 -22.16 -5.64
CA ARG A 184 2.48 -21.73 -6.20
C ARG A 184 3.54 -22.82 -6.09
N GLU A 185 3.68 -23.43 -4.91
CA GLU A 185 4.68 -24.48 -4.66
C GLU A 185 4.43 -25.72 -5.51
N SER A 186 3.15 -26.07 -5.77
CA SER A 186 2.79 -27.19 -6.64
C SER A 186 2.73 -26.84 -8.13
N GLY A 187 2.83 -25.56 -8.49
CA GLY A 187 2.63 -25.08 -9.86
C GLY A 187 1.19 -25.26 -10.38
N ASP A 188 0.21 -25.38 -9.49
CA ASP A 188 -1.19 -25.63 -9.85
C ASP A 188 -2.01 -24.34 -9.86
N TRP A 189 -2.24 -23.83 -11.06
CA TRP A 189 -3.08 -22.66 -11.34
C TRP A 189 -4.44 -23.01 -11.95
N SER A 190 -4.86 -24.28 -11.92
CA SER A 190 -6.15 -24.72 -12.47
C SER A 190 -7.35 -23.96 -11.90
N ALA A 191 -7.20 -23.41 -10.69
CA ALA A 191 -8.22 -22.63 -10.02
C ALA A 191 -8.28 -21.15 -10.44
N CYS A 192 -7.30 -20.67 -11.21
CA CYS A 192 -7.29 -19.31 -11.73
C CYS A 192 -8.17 -19.20 -12.97
N GLU A 193 -8.88 -18.08 -13.08
CA GLU A 193 -9.59 -17.73 -14.30
C GLU A 193 -8.62 -17.13 -15.33
N ASP A 194 -8.93 -17.34 -16.60
CA ASP A 194 -8.25 -16.67 -17.70
C ASP A 194 -8.86 -15.26 -17.90
N ILE A 195 -8.13 -14.24 -17.44
CA ILE A 195 -8.61 -12.84 -17.37
C ILE A 195 -7.92 -11.86 -18.33
N PHE A 196 -6.85 -12.31 -19.01
CA PHE A 196 -6.12 -11.49 -19.97
C PHE A 196 -6.35 -11.95 -21.40
#